data_AF-A0A0F8QQG5-F1
#
_entry.id   AF-A0A0F8QQG5-F1
#
_cell.length_a   1.000
_cell.length_b   1.000
_cell.length_c   1.000
_cell.angle_alpha   90.00
_cell.angle_beta   90.00
_cell.angle_gamma   90.00
#
_symmetry.space_group_name_H-M   'P 1'
#
loop_
_entity.id
_entity.type
_entity.pdbx_description
1 polymer ?
#
loop_
_entity_poly.entity_id
_entity_poly.type
_entity_poly.pdbx_seq_one_letter_code
_entity_poly.pdbx_strand_id
1 'polypeptide(L)'
;SKTANGRSISAGIDASNGDLLFVYDGSKKVRGNNNINKDDALTIAEKYIQSRVSANIISETKLNDIKYKEPAADDLPGIYHVSYIRSIRGIPYLSDGIILRVNAETGEVTSYCKKLSTSEEEIALINTEPSITDEEAIKVLKEYMSSIPQIGEEKANTVKVMSSDLVWKENNDDKIHLAWWIKFVDSSFAEDDNCPAFAWVDAHSGEMLLFDYGRD
;
A
#
# COMPACT_ATOMS: atom_id res chain seq x y z
N SER A 1 -1.74 -27.23 2.43
CA SER A 1 -2.26 -28.45 1.76
C SER A 1 -1.84 -28.46 0.30
N LYS A 2 -1.64 -29.62 -0.34
CA LYS A 2 -1.39 -29.72 -1.78
C LYS A 2 -2.71 -29.98 -2.51
N THR A 3 -2.91 -29.34 -3.66
CA THR A 3 -4.12 -29.47 -4.49
C THR A 3 -3.94 -30.54 -5.57
N ALA A 4 -5.04 -30.91 -6.24
CA ALA A 4 -5.02 -31.91 -7.30
C ALA A 4 -4.06 -31.57 -8.46
N ASN A 5 -3.79 -30.29 -8.70
CA ASN A 5 -2.79 -29.82 -9.67
C ASN A 5 -1.37 -29.63 -9.08
N GLY A 6 -1.09 -30.21 -7.90
CA GLY A 6 0.23 -30.18 -7.26
C GLY A 6 0.61 -28.83 -6.63
N ARG A 7 -0.26 -27.83 -6.69
CA ARG A 7 -0.02 -26.49 -6.13
C ARG A 7 -0.39 -26.43 -4.66
N SER A 8 0.06 -25.38 -3.98
CA SER A 8 -0.15 -25.23 -2.54
C SER A 8 -1.31 -24.29 -2.23
N ILE A 9 -2.08 -24.66 -1.21
CA ILE A 9 -2.98 -23.76 -0.49
C ILE A 9 -2.40 -23.53 0.91
N SER A 10 -2.31 -22.26 1.30
CA SER A 10 -1.99 -21.82 2.66
C SER A 10 -3.00 -20.78 3.12
N ALA A 11 -3.27 -20.77 4.43
CA ALA A 11 -4.09 -19.75 5.06
C ALA A 11 -3.54 -19.50 6.47
N GLY A 12 -3.69 -18.27 6.93
CA GLY A 12 -3.36 -17.86 8.29
C GLY A 12 -4.62 -17.35 8.98
N ILE A 13 -4.80 -17.77 10.22
CA ILE A 13 -5.92 -17.38 11.07
C ILE A 13 -5.34 -16.84 12.37
N ASP A 14 -5.92 -15.78 12.90
CA ASP A 14 -5.62 -15.27 14.22
C ASP A 14 -6.12 -16.27 15.26
N ALA A 15 -5.21 -16.76 16.10
CA ALA A 15 -5.52 -17.81 17.07
C ALA A 15 -6.43 -17.34 18.22
N SER A 16 -6.51 -16.03 18.48
CA SER A 16 -7.25 -15.46 19.59
C SER A 16 -8.72 -15.23 19.27
N ASN A 17 -9.03 -14.83 18.03
CA ASN A 17 -10.39 -14.44 17.62
C ASN A 17 -10.90 -15.21 16.39
N GLY A 18 -10.07 -16.03 15.74
CA GLY A 18 -10.46 -16.85 14.59
C GLY A 18 -10.52 -16.08 13.27
N ASP A 19 -10.02 -14.84 13.23
CA ASP A 19 -10.03 -14.02 12.01
C ASP A 19 -9.10 -14.57 10.93
N LEU A 20 -9.59 -14.61 9.70
CA LEU A 20 -8.76 -14.95 8.55
C LEU A 20 -7.81 -13.79 8.21
N LEU A 21 -6.51 -14.03 8.37
CA LEU A 21 -5.45 -13.05 8.10
C LEU A 21 -4.99 -13.12 6.64
N PHE A 22 -4.79 -14.33 6.12
CA PHE A 22 -4.42 -14.48 4.72
C PHE A 22 -4.93 -15.80 4.13
N VAL A 23 -5.08 -15.80 2.80
CA VAL A 23 -5.27 -17.00 1.98
C VAL A 23 -4.37 -16.87 0.77
N TYR A 24 -3.70 -17.95 0.44
CA TYR A 24 -3.08 -18.17 -0.85
C TYR A 24 -3.58 -19.49 -1.40
N ASP A 25 -4.14 -19.44 -2.60
CA ASP A 25 -4.62 -20.60 -3.32
C ASP A 25 -3.95 -20.68 -4.68
N GLY A 26 -2.81 -21.38 -4.70
CA GLY A 26 -2.05 -21.58 -5.93
C GLY A 26 -2.82 -22.38 -6.97
N SER A 27 -3.83 -23.17 -6.58
CA SER A 27 -4.57 -23.99 -7.54
C SER A 27 -5.40 -23.15 -8.51
N LYS A 28 -5.77 -21.93 -8.12
CA LYS A 28 -6.51 -20.94 -8.91
C LYS A 28 -5.63 -20.12 -9.86
N LYS A 29 -4.32 -20.34 -9.85
CA LYS A 29 -3.39 -19.73 -10.82
C LYS A 29 -3.38 -20.51 -12.13
N VAL A 30 -4.53 -20.63 -12.75
CA VAL A 30 -4.72 -21.35 -14.01
C VAL A 30 -5.20 -20.38 -15.08
N ARG A 31 -4.87 -20.69 -16.33
CA ARG A 31 -5.43 -19.96 -17.47
C ARG A 31 -6.93 -20.20 -17.58
N GLY A 32 -7.62 -19.24 -18.15
CA GLY A 32 -9.06 -19.24 -18.39
C GLY A 32 -9.40 -18.52 -19.69
N ASN A 33 -10.69 -18.52 -20.04
CA ASN A 33 -11.17 -17.92 -21.29
C ASN A 33 -12.15 -16.76 -21.05
N ASN A 34 -12.35 -16.33 -19.80
CA ASN A 34 -13.35 -15.30 -19.49
C ASN A 34 -12.79 -13.87 -19.64
N ASN A 35 -11.47 -13.68 -19.51
CA ASN A 35 -10.77 -12.39 -19.63
C ASN A 35 -11.55 -11.22 -19.04
N ILE A 36 -11.59 -11.14 -17.71
CA ILE A 36 -12.30 -10.10 -16.99
C ILE A 36 -11.58 -8.77 -17.10
N ASN A 37 -12.35 -7.68 -17.07
CA ASN A 37 -11.78 -6.33 -17.07
C ASN A 37 -11.53 -5.83 -15.63
N LYS A 38 -11.03 -4.59 -15.52
CA LYS A 38 -10.74 -3.94 -14.24
C LYS A 38 -11.98 -3.79 -13.34
N ASP A 39 -13.13 -3.44 -13.89
CA ASP A 39 -14.37 -3.21 -13.13
C ASP A 39 -14.98 -4.53 -12.63
N ASP A 40 -14.88 -5.59 -13.43
CA ASP A 40 -15.22 -6.96 -13.01
C ASP A 40 -14.34 -7.39 -11.83
N ALA A 41 -13.02 -7.16 -11.93
CA ALA A 41 -12.07 -7.50 -10.88
C ALA A 41 -12.35 -6.72 -9.57
N LEU A 42 -12.72 -5.45 -9.67
CA LEU A 42 -13.17 -4.65 -8.52
C LEU A 42 -14.45 -5.23 -7.90
N THR A 43 -15.46 -5.52 -8.72
CA THR A 43 -16.72 -6.10 -8.26
C THR A 43 -16.49 -7.44 -7.54
N ILE A 44 -15.59 -8.27 -8.06
CA ILE A 44 -15.19 -9.54 -7.43
C ILE A 44 -14.48 -9.28 -6.10
N ALA A 45 -13.52 -8.34 -6.06
CA ALA A 45 -12.78 -8.03 -4.86
C ALA A 45 -13.69 -7.47 -3.74
N GLU A 46 -14.61 -6.58 -4.08
CA GLU A 46 -15.59 -6.02 -3.13
C GLU A 46 -16.49 -7.10 -2.54
N LYS A 47 -17.07 -7.96 -3.39
CA LYS A 47 -17.88 -9.10 -2.91
C LYS A 47 -17.06 -10.04 -2.02
N TYR A 48 -15.79 -10.27 -2.37
CA TYR A 48 -14.92 -11.11 -1.57
C TYR A 48 -14.69 -10.51 -0.18
N ILE A 49 -14.35 -9.22 -0.09
CA ILE A 49 -14.14 -8.52 1.19
C ILE A 49 -15.43 -8.50 2.02
N GLN A 50 -16.58 -8.19 1.41
CA GLN A 50 -17.91 -8.20 2.06
C GLN A 50 -18.25 -9.53 2.73
N SER A 51 -17.74 -10.65 2.21
CA SER A 51 -17.95 -11.96 2.81
C SER A 51 -16.98 -12.33 3.94
N ARG A 52 -15.97 -11.50 4.21
CA ARG A 52 -14.82 -11.84 5.08
C ARG A 52 -14.59 -10.89 6.24
N VAL A 53 -15.02 -9.64 6.14
CA VAL A 53 -14.81 -8.64 7.18
C VAL A 53 -16.14 -8.03 7.62
N SER A 54 -16.18 -7.52 8.84
CA SER A 54 -17.35 -6.85 9.41
C SER A 54 -17.69 -5.55 8.69
N ALA A 55 -18.96 -5.14 8.78
CA ALA A 55 -19.45 -3.93 8.13
C ALA A 55 -18.73 -2.65 8.58
N ASN A 56 -18.25 -2.57 9.84
CA ASN A 56 -17.47 -1.42 10.32
C ASN A 56 -16.14 -1.28 9.56
N ILE A 57 -15.40 -2.38 9.40
CA ILE A 57 -14.14 -2.39 8.65
C ILE A 57 -14.40 -1.98 7.20
N ILE A 58 -15.48 -2.47 6.59
CA ILE A 58 -15.84 -2.06 5.23
C ILE A 58 -16.09 -0.56 5.13
N SER A 59 -16.85 0.01 6.07
CA SER A 59 -17.15 1.45 6.07
C SER A 59 -15.93 2.34 6.23
N GLU A 60 -14.84 1.81 6.80
CA GLU A 60 -13.58 2.53 7.01
C GLU A 60 -12.53 2.23 5.94
N THR A 61 -12.74 1.21 5.11
CA THR A 61 -11.84 0.89 4.00
C THR A 61 -12.26 1.58 2.71
N LYS A 62 -11.28 2.05 1.96
CA LYS A 62 -11.46 2.60 0.62
C LYS A 62 -10.51 1.96 -0.37
N LEU A 63 -10.92 1.86 -1.63
CA LEU A 63 -10.04 1.45 -2.71
C LEU A 63 -8.84 2.40 -2.76
N ASN A 64 -7.64 1.85 -2.66
CA ASN A 64 -6.39 2.58 -2.77
C ASN A 64 -5.84 2.50 -4.20
N ASP A 65 -5.77 1.28 -4.73
CA ASP A 65 -5.18 1.04 -6.05
C ASP A 65 -5.68 -0.28 -6.64
N ILE A 66 -5.73 -0.32 -7.97
CA ILE A 66 -5.91 -1.53 -8.74
C ILE A 66 -5.00 -1.51 -9.97
N LYS A 67 -4.12 -2.51 -10.03
CA LYS A 67 -3.13 -2.65 -11.10
C LYS A 67 -3.21 -4.02 -11.72
N TYR A 68 -3.28 -4.03 -13.04
CA TYR A 68 -3.05 -5.26 -13.79
C TYR A 68 -1.55 -5.59 -13.77
N LYS A 69 -1.24 -6.86 -13.57
CA LYS A 69 0.09 -7.43 -13.64
C LYS A 69 0.07 -8.51 -14.72
N GLU A 70 0.95 -8.35 -15.69
CA GLU A 70 1.14 -9.33 -16.75
C GLU A 70 1.51 -10.71 -16.16
N PRO A 71 1.22 -11.79 -16.90
CA PRO A 71 1.69 -13.12 -16.56
C PRO A 71 3.17 -13.14 -16.20
N ALA A 72 3.52 -13.78 -15.08
CA ALA A 72 4.91 -13.96 -14.69
C ALA A 72 5.63 -15.05 -15.52
N ALA A 73 4.87 -15.88 -16.23
CA ALA A 73 5.34 -16.94 -17.12
C ALA A 73 4.23 -17.29 -18.12
N ASP A 74 4.60 -17.89 -19.25
CA ASP A 74 3.66 -18.24 -20.32
C ASP A 74 2.52 -19.16 -19.83
N ASP A 75 2.70 -20.00 -18.84
CA ASP A 75 1.65 -20.91 -18.35
C ASP A 75 0.76 -20.31 -17.25
N LEU A 76 1.00 -19.05 -16.86
CA LEU A 76 0.29 -18.36 -15.80
C LEU A 76 -0.67 -17.29 -16.37
N PRO A 77 -1.76 -16.98 -15.65
CA PRO A 77 -2.65 -15.89 -16.03
C PRO A 77 -2.08 -14.54 -15.58
N GLY A 78 -2.55 -13.47 -16.21
CA GLY A 78 -2.44 -12.12 -15.67
C GLY A 78 -3.25 -11.99 -14.37
N ILE A 79 -2.93 -10.99 -13.57
CA ILE A 79 -3.55 -10.79 -12.25
C ILE A 79 -3.89 -9.33 -12.02
N TYR A 80 -5.09 -9.05 -11.54
CA TYR A 80 -5.41 -7.76 -10.92
C TYR A 80 -4.99 -7.77 -9.44
N HIS A 81 -4.03 -6.91 -9.10
CA HIS A 81 -3.69 -6.57 -7.73
C HIS A 81 -4.63 -5.46 -7.27
N VAL A 82 -5.49 -5.76 -6.30
CA VAL A 82 -6.45 -4.79 -5.74
C VAL A 82 -6.04 -4.52 -4.31
N SER A 83 -5.93 -3.26 -3.93
CA SER A 83 -5.59 -2.85 -2.57
C SER A 83 -6.61 -1.87 -2.02
N TYR A 84 -7.00 -2.09 -0.78
CA TYR A 84 -7.85 -1.23 0.01
C TYR A 84 -7.04 -0.78 1.23
N ILE A 85 -7.18 0.48 1.60
CA ILE A 85 -6.56 1.04 2.82
C ILE A 85 -7.65 1.50 3.75
N ARG A 86 -7.36 1.44 5.05
CA ARG A 86 -8.25 1.98 6.08
C ARG A 86 -8.06 3.49 6.20
N SER A 87 -9.13 4.20 6.53
CA SER A 87 -9.11 5.59 6.96
C SER A 87 -9.54 5.68 8.40
N ILE A 88 -8.60 6.04 9.29
CA ILE A 88 -8.84 6.18 10.73
C ILE A 88 -8.88 7.67 11.03
N ARG A 89 -9.98 8.13 11.64
CA ARG A 89 -10.24 9.57 11.88
C ARG A 89 -10.15 10.43 10.61
N GLY A 90 -10.55 9.87 9.47
CA GLY A 90 -10.50 10.54 8.16
C GLY A 90 -9.14 10.54 7.46
N ILE A 91 -8.09 10.02 8.10
CA ILE A 91 -6.72 10.02 7.58
C ILE A 91 -6.35 8.62 7.06
N PRO A 92 -5.79 8.48 5.84
CA PRO A 92 -5.41 7.18 5.28
C PRO A 92 -4.28 6.52 6.07
N TYR A 93 -4.36 5.20 6.25
CA TYR A 93 -3.29 4.40 6.82
C TYR A 93 -2.77 3.42 5.77
N LEU A 94 -1.61 3.74 5.18
CA LEU A 94 -1.09 3.01 4.01
C LEU A 94 -0.67 1.57 4.32
N SER A 95 -0.32 1.27 5.57
CA SER A 95 0.09 -0.08 6.01
C SER A 95 -1.04 -0.90 6.64
N ASP A 96 -2.24 -0.33 6.74
CA ASP A 96 -3.42 -0.97 7.34
C ASP A 96 -4.53 -1.09 6.28
N GLY A 97 -4.87 -2.33 5.93
CA GLY A 97 -5.78 -2.58 4.83
C GLY A 97 -5.84 -4.03 4.33
N ILE A 98 -6.33 -4.17 3.11
CA ILE A 98 -6.64 -5.46 2.50
C ILE A 98 -6.09 -5.50 1.08
N ILE A 99 -5.37 -6.57 0.74
CA ILE A 99 -4.82 -6.80 -0.58
C ILE A 99 -5.37 -8.10 -1.16
N LEU A 100 -5.83 -8.04 -2.41
CA LEU A 100 -6.34 -9.19 -3.16
C LEU A 100 -5.58 -9.35 -4.48
N ARG A 101 -5.53 -10.60 -4.94
CA ARG A 101 -5.10 -10.95 -6.29
C ARG A 101 -6.21 -11.70 -6.99
N VAL A 102 -6.78 -11.10 -8.02
CA VAL A 102 -7.84 -11.69 -8.84
C VAL A 102 -7.22 -12.18 -10.14
N ASN A 103 -7.45 -13.45 -10.48
CA ASN A 103 -7.05 -14.03 -11.76
C ASN A 103 -7.79 -13.29 -12.89
N ALA A 104 -7.06 -12.68 -13.82
CA ALA A 104 -7.65 -11.88 -14.89
C ALA A 104 -8.38 -12.72 -15.94
N GLU A 105 -8.15 -14.03 -16.00
CA GLU A 105 -8.75 -14.91 -17.01
C GLU A 105 -9.92 -15.74 -16.47
N THR A 106 -9.95 -16.00 -15.15
CA THR A 106 -11.02 -16.80 -14.51
C THR A 106 -11.89 -15.99 -13.55
N GLY A 107 -11.43 -14.84 -13.07
CA GLY A 107 -12.08 -14.05 -12.02
C GLY A 107 -11.97 -14.63 -10.62
N GLU A 108 -11.17 -15.69 -10.44
CA GLU A 108 -10.99 -16.28 -9.11
C GLU A 108 -10.02 -15.47 -8.24
N VAL A 109 -10.35 -15.29 -6.96
CA VAL A 109 -9.41 -14.72 -5.98
C VAL A 109 -8.36 -15.77 -5.63
N THR A 110 -7.13 -15.52 -6.07
CA THR A 110 -5.96 -16.39 -5.87
C THR A 110 -5.22 -16.11 -4.56
N SER A 111 -5.30 -14.87 -4.06
CA SER A 111 -4.80 -14.54 -2.74
C SER A 111 -5.58 -13.39 -2.11
N TYR A 112 -5.60 -13.42 -0.78
CA TYR A 112 -6.16 -12.41 0.10
C TYR A 112 -5.20 -12.22 1.26
N CYS A 113 -4.93 -10.98 1.65
CA CYS A 113 -4.18 -10.64 2.85
C CYS A 113 -4.88 -9.47 3.53
N LYS A 114 -5.13 -9.60 4.83
CA LYS A 114 -5.70 -8.59 5.71
C LYS A 114 -4.64 -8.25 6.75
N LYS A 115 -4.20 -7.00 6.76
CA LYS A 115 -3.37 -6.45 7.83
C LYS A 115 -4.15 -5.30 8.47
N LEU A 116 -4.79 -5.59 9.58
CA LEU A 116 -5.44 -4.61 10.45
C LEU A 116 -4.73 -4.70 11.80
N SER A 117 -3.52 -4.16 11.88
CA SER A 117 -2.62 -4.39 13.02
C SER A 117 -2.76 -3.36 14.13
N THR A 118 -3.63 -2.37 13.95
CA THR A 118 -3.51 -1.12 14.69
C THR A 118 -4.46 -1.01 15.87
N SER A 119 -3.94 -0.59 17.03
CA SER A 119 -4.73 -0.09 18.14
C SER A 119 -5.28 1.30 17.83
N GLU A 120 -6.60 1.42 17.62
CA GLU A 120 -7.26 2.72 17.50
C GLU A 120 -7.11 3.59 18.75
N GLU A 121 -6.89 2.97 19.91
CA GLU A 121 -6.66 3.69 21.17
C GLU A 121 -5.37 4.50 21.12
N GLU A 122 -4.29 3.97 20.53
CA GLU A 122 -3.03 4.69 20.37
C GLU A 122 -3.17 5.85 19.39
N ILE A 123 -3.86 5.63 18.27
CA ILE A 123 -4.15 6.68 17.28
C ILE A 123 -5.04 7.78 17.87
N ALA A 124 -5.98 7.43 18.76
CA ALA A 124 -6.85 8.39 19.41
C ALA A 124 -6.07 9.41 20.27
N LEU A 125 -4.87 9.05 20.74
CA LEU A 125 -4.01 9.93 21.54
C LEU A 125 -3.17 10.89 20.69
N ILE A 126 -3.02 10.65 19.39
CA ILE A 126 -2.24 11.50 18.49
C ILE A 126 -3.12 12.65 17.98
N ASN A 127 -2.59 13.88 17.99
CA ASN A 127 -3.30 15.01 17.40
C ASN A 127 -3.35 14.86 15.87
N THR A 128 -4.51 15.02 15.26
CA THR A 128 -4.68 14.93 13.80
C THR A 128 -4.37 16.24 13.08
N GLU A 129 -4.23 17.34 13.82
CA GLU A 129 -3.79 18.62 13.27
C GLU A 129 -2.25 18.65 13.23
N PRO A 130 -1.63 18.70 12.04
CA PRO A 130 -0.19 18.70 11.94
C PRO A 130 0.40 19.99 12.53
N SER A 131 1.55 19.89 13.20
CA SER A 131 2.25 21.06 13.75
C SER A 131 3.19 21.72 12.75
N ILE A 132 3.55 21.01 11.68
CA ILE A 132 4.26 21.56 10.52
C ILE A 132 3.41 21.43 9.25
N THR A 133 3.55 22.38 8.33
CA THR A 133 2.86 22.31 7.03
C THR A 133 3.54 21.31 6.09
N ASP A 134 2.88 20.98 4.98
CA ASP A 134 3.50 20.17 3.94
C ASP A 134 4.67 20.91 3.27
N GLU A 135 4.64 22.24 3.13
CA GLU A 135 5.79 22.99 2.61
C GLU A 135 7.00 22.93 3.54
N GLU A 136 6.79 22.96 4.85
CA GLU A 136 7.84 22.76 5.85
C GLU A 136 8.41 21.35 5.77
N ALA A 137 7.57 20.33 5.60
CA ALA A 137 8.00 18.95 5.39
C ALA A 137 8.80 18.77 4.08
N ILE A 138 8.40 19.45 2.99
CA ILE A 138 9.13 19.47 1.72
C ILE A 138 10.50 20.15 1.88
N LYS A 139 10.60 21.18 2.72
CA LYS A 139 11.88 21.81 3.05
C LYS A 139 12.79 20.84 3.81
N VAL A 140 12.26 20.12 4.81
CA VAL A 140 13.00 19.06 5.52
C VAL A 140 13.53 18.01 4.54
N LEU A 141 12.69 17.56 3.59
CA LEU A 141 13.11 16.62 2.53
C LEU A 141 14.30 17.15 1.73
N LYS A 142 14.23 18.38 1.25
CA LYS A 142 15.32 18.98 0.46
C LYS A 142 16.61 19.14 1.27
N GLU A 143 16.51 19.59 2.51
CA GLU A 143 17.67 19.69 3.42
C GLU A 143 18.30 18.32 3.67
N TYR A 144 17.48 17.29 3.89
CA TYR A 144 17.95 15.91 4.05
C TYR A 144 18.67 15.41 2.78
N MET A 145 18.07 15.60 1.60
CA MET A 145 18.70 15.25 0.31
C MET A 145 20.03 15.97 0.10
N SER A 146 20.10 17.27 0.39
CA SER A 146 21.34 18.06 0.29
C SER A 146 22.45 17.55 1.21
N SER A 147 22.10 16.96 2.35
CA SER A 147 23.07 16.41 3.31
C SER A 147 23.64 15.05 2.90
N ILE A 148 23.00 14.32 1.99
CA ILE A 148 23.46 13.00 1.53
C ILE A 148 24.49 13.18 0.42
N PRO A 149 25.76 12.74 0.59
CA PRO A 149 26.82 12.99 -0.38
C PRO A 149 26.56 12.48 -1.80
N GLN A 150 25.82 11.38 -1.96
CA GLN A 150 25.50 10.79 -3.27
C GLN A 150 24.33 11.49 -4.00
N ILE A 151 23.57 12.30 -3.25
CA ILE A 151 22.42 13.04 -3.77
C ILE A 151 22.82 14.50 -3.96
N GLY A 152 23.20 15.14 -2.85
CA GLY A 152 23.70 16.51 -2.81
C GLY A 152 22.66 17.57 -3.15
N GLU A 153 23.08 18.82 -2.99
CA GLU A 153 22.24 19.99 -3.19
C GLU A 153 21.76 20.14 -4.64
N GLU A 154 22.57 19.70 -5.61
CA GLU A 154 22.23 19.77 -7.04
C GLU A 154 20.93 19.01 -7.35
N LYS A 155 20.80 17.77 -6.89
CA LYS A 155 19.57 16.98 -7.08
C LYS A 155 18.44 17.53 -6.21
N ALA A 156 18.69 17.87 -4.96
CA ALA A 156 17.69 18.42 -4.04
C ALA A 156 16.99 19.69 -4.59
N ASN A 157 17.72 20.55 -5.29
CA ASN A 157 17.19 21.77 -5.90
C ASN A 157 16.29 21.51 -7.12
N THR A 158 16.33 20.31 -7.70
CA THR A 158 15.51 19.92 -8.87
C THR A 158 14.26 19.13 -8.49
N VAL A 159 14.03 18.90 -7.19
CA VAL A 159 12.87 18.17 -6.68
C VAL A 159 11.57 18.82 -7.15
N LYS A 160 10.76 18.02 -7.84
CA LYS A 160 9.38 18.29 -8.24
C LYS A 160 8.46 17.39 -7.41
N VAL A 161 7.70 18.01 -6.51
CA VAL A 161 6.73 17.30 -5.68
C VAL A 161 5.50 16.98 -6.51
N MET A 162 5.09 15.71 -6.49
CA MET A 162 3.88 15.23 -7.17
C MET A 162 2.67 15.26 -6.23
N SER A 163 2.89 14.89 -4.97
CA SER A 163 1.86 14.91 -3.92
C SER A 163 2.52 15.05 -2.56
N SER A 164 1.81 15.68 -1.62
CA SER A 164 2.11 15.62 -0.19
C SER A 164 0.81 15.34 0.57
N ASP A 165 0.62 14.09 1.00
CA ASP A 165 -0.61 13.65 1.64
C ASP A 165 -0.39 13.35 3.12
N LEU A 166 -1.28 13.80 3.99
CA LEU A 166 -1.23 13.47 5.41
C LEU A 166 -1.72 12.03 5.62
N VAL A 167 -0.90 11.19 6.28
CA VAL A 167 -1.16 9.75 6.46
C VAL A 167 -0.77 9.26 7.86
N TRP A 168 -1.32 8.13 8.27
CA TRP A 168 -0.79 7.34 9.37
C TRP A 168 0.37 6.45 8.88
N LYS A 169 1.49 6.49 9.61
CA LYS A 169 2.67 5.67 9.34
C LYS A 169 3.16 4.97 10.60
N GLU A 170 3.24 3.66 10.54
CA GLU A 170 3.89 2.80 11.54
C GLU A 170 5.37 2.68 11.25
N ASN A 171 6.26 3.04 12.17
CA ASN A 171 7.70 2.84 12.01
C ASN A 171 8.12 1.39 12.35
N ASN A 172 9.43 1.10 12.38
CA ASN A 172 9.93 -0.25 12.64
C ASN A 172 9.81 -0.69 14.11
N ASP A 173 9.53 0.26 15.02
CA ASP A 173 9.31 0.02 16.45
C ASP A 173 7.80 -0.06 16.77
N ASP A 174 6.98 -0.33 15.75
CA ASP A 174 5.51 -0.38 15.82
C ASP A 174 4.85 0.91 16.33
N LYS A 175 5.58 2.03 16.35
CA LYS A 175 5.04 3.33 16.75
C LYS A 175 4.34 4.00 15.58
N ILE A 176 3.13 4.49 15.83
CA ILE A 176 2.32 5.19 14.84
C ILE A 176 2.61 6.68 14.89
N HIS A 177 2.79 7.27 13.72
CA HIS A 177 3.03 8.68 13.50
C HIS A 177 1.99 9.25 12.55
N LEU A 178 1.60 10.50 12.79
CA LEU A 178 1.01 11.33 11.76
C LEU A 178 2.15 11.86 10.89
N ALA A 179 2.10 11.64 9.57
CA ALA A 179 3.22 11.97 8.69
C ALA A 179 2.76 12.55 7.35
N TRP A 180 3.59 13.44 6.80
CA TRP A 180 3.50 13.87 5.41
C TRP A 180 4.13 12.83 4.50
N TRP A 181 3.34 12.23 3.62
CA TRP A 181 3.81 11.34 2.56
C TRP A 181 4.07 12.14 1.28
N ILE A 182 5.35 12.43 1.06
CA ILE A 182 5.78 13.24 -0.07
C ILE A 182 6.22 12.30 -1.18
N LYS A 183 5.56 12.37 -2.35
CA LYS A 183 6.04 11.71 -3.57
C LYS A 183 6.67 12.74 -4.47
N PHE A 184 7.83 12.43 -5.02
CA PHE A 184 8.59 13.38 -5.80
C PHE A 184 9.48 12.70 -6.84
N VAL A 185 9.92 13.51 -7.79
CA VAL A 185 10.98 13.19 -8.75
C VAL A 185 12.00 14.32 -8.74
N ASP A 186 13.18 14.07 -9.26
CA ASP A 186 14.23 15.08 -9.46
C ASP A 186 14.90 14.90 -10.83
N SER A 187 16.00 15.62 -11.08
CA SER A 187 16.73 15.56 -12.35
C SER A 187 17.27 14.17 -12.73
N SER A 188 17.32 13.22 -11.80
CA SER A 188 17.78 11.84 -12.03
C SER A 188 16.70 10.96 -12.66
N PHE A 189 15.45 11.43 -12.73
CA PHE A 189 14.32 10.70 -13.29
C PHE A 189 14.16 11.01 -14.77
N ALA A 190 13.94 9.97 -15.58
CA ALA A 190 13.52 10.14 -16.97
C ALA A 190 12.09 10.71 -17.02
N GLU A 191 11.74 11.40 -18.11
CA GLU A 191 10.41 12.00 -18.25
C GLU A 191 9.26 10.97 -18.26
N ASP A 192 9.55 9.73 -18.64
CA ASP A 192 8.61 8.61 -18.69
C ASP A 192 8.67 7.68 -17.46
N ASP A 193 9.41 8.08 -16.41
CA ASP A 193 9.54 7.28 -15.21
C ASP A 193 8.27 7.33 -14.34
N ASN A 194 7.62 6.18 -14.21
CA ASN A 194 6.37 6.03 -13.47
C ASN A 194 6.55 5.61 -12.00
N CYS A 195 7.79 5.55 -11.50
CA CYS A 195 8.10 5.12 -10.13
C CYS A 195 8.76 6.27 -9.35
N PRO A 196 7.98 7.19 -8.76
CA PRO A 196 8.54 8.31 -8.01
C PRO A 196 9.26 7.84 -6.74
N ALA A 197 10.23 8.62 -6.29
CA ALA A 197 10.76 8.50 -4.93
C ALA A 197 9.72 8.99 -3.93
N PHE A 198 9.88 8.61 -2.66
CA PHE A 198 9.02 9.12 -1.61
C PHE A 198 9.72 9.22 -0.26
N ALA A 199 9.18 10.11 0.57
CA ALA A 199 9.60 10.31 1.93
C ALA A 199 8.40 10.40 2.88
N TRP A 200 8.62 10.04 4.14
CA TRP A 200 7.70 10.31 5.23
C TRP A 200 8.38 11.23 6.24
N VAL A 201 7.76 12.38 6.50
CA VAL A 201 8.20 13.33 7.52
C VAL A 201 7.13 13.40 8.60
N ASP A 202 7.51 13.23 9.86
CA ASP A 202 6.61 13.34 10.99
C ASP A 202 5.97 14.74 11.03
N ALA A 203 4.64 14.77 11.07
CA ALA A 203 3.87 16.00 10.89
C ALA A 203 3.85 16.90 12.14
N HIS A 204 4.44 16.47 13.26
CA HIS A 204 4.56 17.28 14.47
C HIS A 204 5.98 17.75 14.73
N SER A 205 6.96 16.86 14.55
CA SER A 205 8.36 17.08 14.89
C SER A 205 9.22 17.50 13.68
N GLY A 206 8.78 17.20 12.46
CA GLY A 206 9.61 17.35 11.26
C GLY A 206 10.70 16.30 11.12
N GLU A 207 10.68 15.23 11.93
CA GLU A 207 11.62 14.12 11.80
C GLU A 207 11.43 13.37 10.48
N MET A 208 12.53 13.05 9.79
CA MET A 208 12.52 12.18 8.62
C MET A 208 12.32 10.72 9.06
N LEU A 209 11.11 10.19 8.90
CA LEU A 209 10.77 8.82 9.31
C LEU A 209 11.23 7.77 8.30
N LEU A 210 11.24 8.14 7.02
CA LEU A 210 11.69 7.28 5.94
C LEU A 210 12.03 8.11 4.71
N PHE A 211 13.04 7.66 3.99
CA PHE A 211 13.42 8.20 2.71
C PHE A 211 13.73 7.02 1.78
N ASP A 212 12.86 6.81 0.78
CA ASP A 212 13.03 5.80 -0.25
C ASP A 212 13.37 6.47 -1.58
N TYR A 213 14.65 6.38 -1.92
CA TYR A 213 15.25 6.98 -3.08
C TYR A 213 16.08 5.91 -3.79
N GLY A 214 15.39 5.04 -4.53
CA GLY A 214 15.99 3.92 -5.28
C GLY A 214 16.72 4.35 -6.56
N ARG A 215 17.49 5.44 -6.51
CA ARG A 215 18.32 5.92 -7.63
C ARG A 215 19.78 5.89 -7.21
N ASP A 216 20.50 4.87 -7.69
CA ASP A 216 21.96 4.75 -7.60
C ASP A 216 22.66 5.62 -8.65
#